data_AF-A0A351HU92-F1
#
_entry.id   AF-A0A351HU92-F1
#
_cell.length_a   1.000
_cell.length_b   1.000
_cell.length_c   1.000
_cell.angle_alpha   90.00
_cell.angle_beta   90.00
_cell.angle_gamma   90.00
#
_symmetry.space_group_name_H-M   'P 1'
#
loop_
_entity.id
_entity.type
_entity.pdbx_description
1 polymer ?
#
loop_
_entity_poly.entity_id
_entity_poly.type
_entity_poly.pdbx_seq_one_letter_code
_entity_poly.pdbx_strand_id
1 'polypeptide(L)'
;MAVAIFATLLTALKLSSNSVSVMSFTWGLATEILGAVAVGFIISFLLFEVFKQSNDNFIKIFTSILTVMLSYLVCEYFSFSGPIAAVICGLYYATAIAGLQRNNHICMTEELRDLFYSFWSVVDNLLNGILFLLVGVLLLNIKNINTLSVGMIFTIAIGSIVFNTIARLAGVYASMIFNKNPPKSKGMPNHRFIAFMTWAGLKGGLCLALIMGTSISLTTPTYNLFLVATYAIVLFTTVVQGLSVGKGYIMLSGNGSKAKPQKKKVKVAGSVIK
;
A
#
# COMPACT_ATOMS: atom_id res chain seq x y z
N MET A 1 2.95 -7.85 3.96
CA MET A 1 3.98 -8.11 5.00
C MET A 1 3.63 -7.52 6.35
N ALA A 2 3.49 -6.20 6.51
CA ALA A 2 3.17 -5.61 7.82
C ALA A 2 1.87 -6.15 8.45
N VAL A 3 0.82 -6.37 7.64
CA VAL A 3 -0.46 -6.94 8.12
C VAL A 3 -0.30 -8.39 8.59
N ALA A 4 0.42 -9.22 7.84
CA ALA A 4 0.67 -10.62 8.22
C ALA A 4 1.51 -10.71 9.50
N ILE A 5 2.58 -9.92 9.61
CA ILE A 5 3.40 -9.85 10.84
C ILE A 5 2.55 -9.43 12.04
N PHE A 6 1.61 -8.51 11.84
CA PHE A 6 0.70 -8.05 12.87
C PHE A 6 -0.32 -9.12 13.27
N ALA A 7 -0.90 -9.82 12.30
CA ALA A 7 -1.83 -10.92 12.52
C ALA A 7 -1.17 -12.08 13.27
N THR A 8 0.03 -12.50 12.84
CA THR A 8 0.80 -13.55 13.53
C THR A 8 1.16 -13.15 14.96
N LEU A 9 1.51 -11.88 15.19
CA LEU A 9 1.84 -11.37 16.51
C LEU A 9 0.62 -11.32 17.42
N LEU A 10 -0.56 -10.96 16.92
CA LEU A 10 -1.82 -11.03 17.68
C LEU A 10 -2.19 -12.47 18.03
N THR A 11 -2.04 -13.39 17.09
CA THR A 11 -2.27 -14.83 17.34
C THR A 11 -1.28 -15.36 18.39
N ALA A 12 -0.01 -14.97 18.32
CA ALA A 12 1.00 -15.32 19.32
C ALA A 12 0.68 -14.75 20.72
N LEU A 13 0.16 -13.51 20.79
CA LEU A 13 -0.27 -12.90 22.06
C LEU A 13 -1.50 -13.59 22.66
N LYS A 14 -2.44 -14.07 21.84
CA LYS A 14 -3.60 -14.85 22.29
C LYS A 14 -3.22 -16.25 22.81
N LEU A 15 -2.12 -16.81 22.33
CA LEU A 15 -1.60 -18.13 22.73
C LEU A 15 -0.74 -18.10 24.02
N SER A 16 -0.73 -16.98 24.75
CA SER A 16 0.09 -16.74 25.95
C SER A 16 -0.25 -17.67 27.13
N SER A 17 0.19 -18.92 27.04
CA SER A 17 0.40 -19.84 28.17
C SER A 17 1.64 -20.74 28.01
N ASN A 18 2.31 -20.75 26.86
CA ASN A 18 3.60 -21.41 26.69
C ASN A 18 4.58 -20.55 25.90
N SER A 19 5.85 -20.58 26.29
CA SER A 19 6.97 -19.82 25.73
C SER A 19 6.89 -19.66 24.21
N VAL A 20 6.71 -18.42 23.73
CA VAL A 20 6.76 -18.09 22.30
C VAL A 20 8.14 -18.44 21.76
N SER A 21 8.25 -19.60 21.13
CA SER A 21 9.48 -20.01 20.46
C SER A 21 9.59 -19.22 19.15
N VAL A 22 10.77 -18.62 18.91
CA VAL A 22 11.10 -17.95 17.65
C VAL A 22 10.80 -18.86 16.46
N MET A 23 10.99 -20.17 16.63
CA MET A 23 10.70 -21.19 15.61
C MET A 23 9.20 -21.32 15.29
N SER A 24 8.33 -21.29 16.30
CA SER A 24 6.87 -21.36 16.07
C SER A 24 6.35 -20.09 15.36
N PHE A 25 6.93 -18.94 15.68
CA PHE A 25 6.56 -17.67 15.05
C PHE A 25 7.00 -17.62 13.58
N THR A 26 8.24 -18.00 13.28
CA THR A 26 8.74 -18.02 11.90
C THR A 26 8.00 -19.04 11.06
N TRP A 27 7.69 -20.21 11.62
CA TRP A 27 6.90 -21.24 10.93
C TRP A 27 5.49 -20.75 10.62
N GLY A 28 4.76 -20.21 11.61
CA GLY A 28 3.41 -19.68 11.42
C GLY A 28 3.36 -18.58 10.34
N LEU A 29 4.32 -17.65 10.40
CA LEU A 29 4.44 -16.58 9.42
C LEU A 29 4.77 -17.10 8.02
N ALA A 30 5.68 -18.08 7.91
CA ALA A 30 6.00 -18.70 6.63
C ALA A 30 4.78 -19.41 6.04
N THR A 31 4.04 -20.17 6.83
CA THR A 31 2.81 -20.85 6.38
C THR A 31 1.73 -19.86 5.95
N GLU A 32 1.56 -18.75 6.67
CA GLU A 32 0.55 -17.74 6.36
C GLU A 32 0.85 -17.03 5.02
N ILE A 33 2.12 -16.68 4.80
CA ILE A 33 2.56 -16.05 3.55
C ILE A 33 2.49 -17.04 2.39
N LEU A 34 3.03 -18.25 2.54
CA LEU A 34 3.03 -19.25 1.49
C LEU A 34 1.61 -19.69 1.13
N GLY A 35 0.74 -19.86 2.13
CA GLY A 35 -0.68 -20.16 1.93
C GLY A 35 -1.38 -19.05 1.15
N ALA A 36 -1.19 -17.78 1.53
CA ALA A 36 -1.76 -16.64 0.81
C ALA A 36 -1.25 -16.54 -0.64
N VAL A 37 0.03 -16.83 -0.88
CA VAL A 37 0.62 -16.84 -2.22
C VAL A 37 0.02 -17.97 -3.07
N ALA A 38 -0.07 -19.18 -2.53
CA ALA A 38 -0.64 -20.33 -3.22
C ALA A 38 -2.11 -20.10 -3.58
N VAL A 39 -2.93 -19.68 -2.62
CA VAL A 39 -4.36 -19.39 -2.82
C VAL A 39 -4.55 -18.27 -3.84
N GLY A 40 -3.80 -17.17 -3.70
CA GLY A 40 -3.89 -16.04 -4.62
C GLY A 40 -3.51 -16.44 -6.05
N PHE A 41 -2.50 -17.28 -6.22
CA PHE A 41 -2.10 -17.77 -7.54
C PHE A 41 -3.14 -18.71 -8.15
N ILE A 42 -3.64 -19.69 -7.39
CA ILE A 42 -4.64 -20.67 -7.87
C ILE A 42 -5.92 -19.98 -8.32
N ILE A 43 -6.46 -19.07 -7.50
CA ILE A 43 -7.70 -18.37 -7.80
C ILE A 43 -7.53 -17.45 -9.00
N SER A 44 -6.40 -16.73 -9.08
CA SER A 44 -6.13 -15.86 -10.22
C SER A 44 -5.96 -16.65 -11.50
N PHE A 45 -5.28 -17.81 -11.44
CA PHE A 45 -5.12 -18.69 -12.59
C PHE A 45 -6.48 -19.18 -13.12
N LEU A 46 -7.37 -19.61 -12.23
CA LEU A 46 -8.72 -20.10 -12.60
C LEU A 46 -9.59 -18.99 -13.21
N LEU A 47 -9.66 -17.82 -12.56
CA LEU A 47 -10.51 -16.72 -13.02
C LEU A 47 -9.92 -15.95 -14.20
N PHE A 48 -8.61 -16.02 -14.41
CA PHE A 48 -7.99 -15.46 -15.60
C PHE A 48 -8.42 -16.18 -16.87
N GLU A 49 -8.78 -17.47 -16.80
CA GLU A 49 -9.32 -18.18 -17.95
C GLU A 49 -10.70 -17.65 -18.36
N VAL A 50 -11.54 -17.31 -17.38
CA VAL A 50 -12.83 -16.62 -17.59
C VAL A 50 -12.60 -15.23 -18.21
N PHE A 51 -11.58 -14.51 -17.73
CA PHE A 51 -11.19 -13.21 -18.27
C PHE A 51 -10.79 -13.29 -19.75
N LYS A 52 -10.05 -14.33 -20.16
CA LYS A 52 -9.66 -14.53 -21.57
C LYS A 52 -10.83 -14.88 -22.48
N GLN A 53 -11.76 -15.70 -22.01
CA GLN A 53 -12.90 -16.16 -22.79
C GLN A 53 -13.98 -15.09 -22.96
N SER A 54 -14.02 -14.12 -22.06
CA SER A 54 -15.01 -13.04 -22.09
C SER A 54 -14.67 -12.02 -23.19
N ASN A 55 -15.63 -11.72 -24.06
CA ASN A 55 -15.50 -10.63 -25.05
C ASN A 55 -16.03 -9.28 -24.55
N ASP A 56 -16.84 -9.27 -23.50
CA ASP A 56 -17.42 -8.05 -22.92
C ASP A 56 -16.44 -7.36 -21.96
N ASN A 57 -16.26 -6.05 -22.15
CA ASN A 57 -15.39 -5.20 -21.34
C ASN A 57 -15.82 -5.13 -19.87
N PHE A 58 -17.13 -5.13 -19.59
CA PHE A 58 -17.66 -5.08 -18.23
C PHE A 58 -17.38 -6.39 -17.49
N ILE A 59 -17.59 -7.53 -18.14
CA ILE A 59 -17.34 -8.85 -17.54
C ILE A 59 -15.87 -8.97 -17.10
N LYS A 60 -14.93 -8.44 -17.91
CA LYS A 60 -13.51 -8.41 -17.57
C LYS A 60 -13.20 -7.60 -16.31
N ILE A 61 -13.83 -6.44 -16.14
CA ILE A 61 -13.69 -5.62 -14.92
C ILE A 61 -14.29 -6.36 -13.72
N PHE A 62 -15.51 -6.88 -13.84
CA PHE A 62 -16.15 -7.63 -12.76
C PHE A 62 -15.36 -8.87 -12.36
N THR A 63 -14.76 -9.57 -13.32
CA THR A 63 -13.89 -10.75 -13.07
C THR A 63 -12.66 -10.35 -12.25
N SER A 64 -12.08 -9.18 -12.49
CA SER A 64 -10.94 -8.70 -11.70
C SER A 64 -11.31 -8.42 -10.24
N ILE A 65 -12.48 -7.80 -10.00
CA ILE A 65 -12.99 -7.55 -8.64
C ILE A 65 -13.31 -8.89 -7.97
N LEU A 66 -14.01 -9.77 -8.68
CA LEU A 66 -14.35 -11.11 -8.21
C LEU A 66 -13.11 -11.89 -7.81
N THR A 67 -12.03 -11.81 -8.60
CA THR A 67 -10.77 -12.50 -8.29
C THR A 67 -10.19 -12.02 -6.97
N VAL A 68 -10.12 -10.70 -6.76
CA VAL A 68 -9.56 -10.13 -5.53
C VAL A 68 -10.44 -10.49 -4.33
N MET A 69 -11.76 -10.36 -4.46
CA MET A 69 -12.71 -10.68 -3.38
C MET A 69 -12.70 -12.18 -3.03
N LEU A 70 -12.73 -13.05 -4.03
CA LEU A 70 -12.72 -14.50 -3.83
C LEU A 70 -11.40 -14.96 -3.20
N SER A 71 -10.27 -14.44 -3.69
CA SER A 71 -8.95 -14.72 -3.13
C SER A 71 -8.84 -14.29 -1.67
N TYR A 72 -9.37 -13.10 -1.35
CA TYR A 72 -9.42 -12.60 0.02
C TYR A 72 -10.27 -13.50 0.93
N LEU A 73 -11.49 -13.83 0.51
CA LEU A 73 -12.43 -14.65 1.28
C LEU A 73 -11.87 -16.05 1.56
N VAL A 74 -11.28 -16.69 0.55
CA VAL A 74 -10.67 -18.02 0.71
C VAL A 74 -9.48 -17.95 1.65
N CYS A 75 -8.64 -16.92 1.56
CA CYS A 75 -7.56 -16.73 2.52
C CYS A 75 -8.06 -16.54 3.94
N GLU A 76 -9.11 -15.76 4.14
CA GLU A 76 -9.69 -15.53 5.46
C GLU A 76 -10.24 -16.83 6.07
N TYR A 77 -10.88 -17.68 5.27
CA TYR A 77 -11.35 -19.00 5.70
C TYR A 77 -10.20 -19.91 6.18
N PHE A 78 -9.05 -19.89 5.50
CA PHE A 78 -7.86 -20.64 5.88
C PHE A 78 -6.96 -19.92 6.90
N SER A 79 -7.39 -18.77 7.43
CA SER A 79 -6.58 -17.93 8.33
C SER A 79 -5.23 -17.50 7.73
N PHE A 80 -5.18 -17.32 6.41
CA PHE A 80 -4.04 -16.76 5.68
C PHE A 80 -4.18 -15.24 5.47
N SER A 81 -3.08 -14.56 5.14
CA SER A 81 -3.08 -13.11 4.95
C SER A 81 -3.78 -12.70 3.64
N GLY A 82 -5.06 -12.37 3.71
CA GLY A 82 -5.88 -11.87 2.58
C GLY A 82 -5.24 -10.73 1.75
N PRO A 83 -4.65 -9.68 2.35
CA PRO A 83 -4.01 -8.61 1.58
C PRO A 83 -2.81 -9.07 0.73
N ILE A 84 -2.09 -10.11 1.16
CA ILE A 84 -0.97 -10.66 0.38
C ILE A 84 -1.53 -11.39 -0.84
N ALA A 85 -2.59 -12.17 -0.66
CA ALA A 85 -3.24 -12.86 -1.75
C ALA A 85 -3.78 -11.88 -2.81
N ALA A 86 -4.40 -10.77 -2.39
CA ALA A 86 -4.84 -9.71 -3.29
C ALA A 86 -3.69 -9.10 -4.14
N VAL A 87 -2.51 -8.88 -3.53
CA VAL A 87 -1.32 -8.40 -4.25
C VAL A 87 -0.83 -9.43 -5.27
N ILE A 88 -0.82 -10.72 -4.90
CA ILE A 88 -0.46 -11.80 -5.82
C ILE A 88 -1.44 -11.86 -6.99
N CYS A 89 -2.74 -11.66 -6.75
CA CYS A 89 -3.73 -11.57 -7.83
C CYS A 89 -3.44 -10.42 -8.78
N GLY A 90 -3.19 -9.22 -8.26
CA GLY A 90 -2.84 -8.06 -9.09
C GLY A 90 -1.55 -8.26 -9.89
N LEU A 91 -0.53 -8.86 -9.28
CA LEU A 91 0.74 -9.18 -9.95
C LEU A 91 0.55 -10.24 -11.05
N TYR A 92 -0.27 -11.27 -10.79
CA TYR A 92 -0.62 -12.27 -11.78
C TYR A 92 -1.34 -11.64 -12.97
N TYR A 93 -2.36 -10.81 -12.74
CA TYR A 93 -3.05 -10.10 -13.81
C TYR A 93 -2.11 -9.20 -14.63
N ALA A 94 -1.25 -8.42 -13.97
CA ALA A 94 -0.30 -7.55 -14.65
C ALA A 94 0.69 -8.34 -15.54
N THR A 95 1.22 -9.46 -15.04
CA THR A 95 2.16 -10.31 -15.77
C THR A 95 1.48 -11.10 -16.88
N ALA A 96 0.28 -11.62 -16.64
CA ALA A 96 -0.46 -12.41 -17.61
C ALA A 96 -0.97 -11.55 -18.78
N ILE A 97 -1.45 -10.32 -18.51
CA ILE A 97 -1.81 -9.35 -19.56
C ILE A 97 -0.57 -8.97 -20.38
N ALA A 98 0.56 -8.68 -19.74
CA ALA A 98 1.81 -8.37 -20.45
C ALA A 98 2.32 -9.55 -21.32
N GLY A 99 2.14 -10.79 -20.85
CA GLY A 99 2.47 -12.00 -21.59
C GLY A 99 1.60 -12.20 -22.84
N LEU A 100 0.29 -11.98 -22.73
CA LEU A 100 -0.64 -12.07 -23.87
C LEU A 100 -0.33 -11.03 -24.95
N GLN A 101 0.02 -9.81 -24.55
CA GLN A 101 0.40 -8.72 -25.46
C GLN A 101 1.69 -9.05 -26.23
N ARG A 102 2.64 -9.76 -25.61
CA ARG A 102 3.89 -10.19 -26.26
C ARG A 102 3.67 -11.29 -27.30
N ASN A 103 2.66 -12.12 -27.13
CA ASN A 103 2.36 -13.26 -27.99
C ASN A 103 1.34 -12.94 -29.12
N ASN A 104 1.07 -11.65 -29.39
CA ASN A 104 0.07 -11.20 -30.38
C ASN A 104 -1.36 -11.76 -30.17
N HIS A 105 -1.69 -12.26 -28.98
CA HIS A 105 -3.06 -12.60 -28.66
C HIS A 105 -3.83 -11.31 -28.36
N ILE A 106 -4.77 -10.96 -29.25
CA ILE A 106 -5.64 -9.77 -29.12
C ILE A 106 -6.71 -10.04 -28.05
N CYS A 107 -6.30 -10.26 -26.80
CA CYS A 107 -7.24 -10.45 -25.68
C CYS A 107 -7.66 -9.12 -25.04
N MET A 108 -6.91 -8.04 -25.28
CA MET A 108 -7.14 -6.71 -24.71
C MET A 108 -6.95 -5.65 -25.79
N THR A 109 -8.03 -4.98 -26.21
CA THR A 109 -7.95 -3.74 -27.00
C THR A 109 -7.40 -2.61 -26.14
N GLU A 110 -6.75 -1.62 -26.76
CA GLU A 110 -6.24 -0.43 -26.05
C GLU A 110 -7.36 0.29 -25.27
N GLU A 111 -8.56 0.36 -25.85
CA GLU A 111 -9.75 0.93 -25.20
C GLU A 111 -10.13 0.20 -23.91
N LEU A 112 -10.08 -1.14 -23.92
CA LEU A 112 -10.38 -1.96 -22.75
C LEU A 112 -9.29 -1.82 -21.68
N ARG A 113 -8.02 -1.70 -22.09
CA ARG A 113 -6.90 -1.44 -21.17
C ARG A 113 -7.09 -0.11 -20.46
N ASP A 114 -7.39 0.95 -21.19
CA ASP A 114 -7.62 2.28 -20.62
C ASP A 114 -8.86 2.30 -19.71
N LEU A 115 -9.94 1.63 -20.11
CA LEU A 115 -11.14 1.48 -19.27
C LEU A 115 -10.80 0.76 -17.96
N PHE A 116 -10.03 -0.32 -18.02
CA PHE A 116 -9.61 -1.10 -16.85
C PHE A 116 -8.75 -0.26 -15.89
N TYR A 117 -7.74 0.45 -16.41
CA TYR A 117 -6.91 1.34 -15.58
C TYR A 117 -7.70 2.51 -15.00
N SER A 118 -8.60 3.10 -15.79
CA SER A 118 -9.46 4.19 -15.33
C SER A 118 -10.39 3.72 -14.21
N PHE A 119 -11.03 2.57 -14.38
CA PHE A 119 -11.88 1.96 -13.35
C PHE A 119 -11.12 1.76 -12.03
N TRP A 120 -9.98 1.08 -12.07
CA TRP A 120 -9.18 0.84 -10.86
C TRP A 120 -8.61 2.12 -10.25
N SER A 121 -8.28 3.12 -11.06
CA SER A 121 -7.90 4.45 -10.58
C SER A 121 -9.04 5.16 -9.85
N VAL A 122 -10.26 5.08 -10.36
CA VAL A 122 -11.45 5.65 -9.68
C VAL A 122 -11.69 4.93 -8.36
N VAL A 123 -11.61 3.59 -8.34
CA VAL A 123 -11.76 2.79 -7.12
C VAL A 123 -10.68 3.14 -6.09
N ASP A 124 -9.41 3.25 -6.50
CA ASP A 124 -8.31 3.65 -5.61
C ASP A 124 -8.52 5.04 -5.02
N ASN A 125 -8.89 6.02 -5.85
CA ASN A 125 -9.18 7.38 -5.39
C ASN A 125 -10.37 7.43 -4.43
N LEU A 126 -11.43 6.64 -4.71
CA LEU A 126 -12.62 6.56 -3.86
C LEU A 126 -12.29 5.92 -2.51
N LEU A 127 -11.62 4.77 -2.50
CA LEU A 127 -11.21 4.08 -1.27
C LEU A 127 -10.28 4.94 -0.42
N ASN A 128 -9.34 5.63 -1.06
CA ASN A 128 -8.44 6.55 -0.37
C ASN A 128 -9.20 7.76 0.21
N GLY A 129 -10.17 8.31 -0.53
CA GLY A 129 -11.06 9.37 -0.04
C GLY A 129 -11.88 8.95 1.17
N ILE A 130 -12.50 7.77 1.12
CA ILE A 130 -13.24 7.17 2.24
C ILE A 130 -12.31 6.96 3.44
N LEU A 131 -11.10 6.45 3.22
CA LEU A 131 -10.11 6.24 4.26
C LEU A 131 -9.74 7.56 4.95
N PHE A 132 -9.48 8.63 4.20
CA PHE A 132 -9.21 9.95 4.79
C PHE A 132 -10.42 10.53 5.53
N LEU A 133 -11.62 10.30 5.02
CA LEU A 133 -12.86 10.69 5.69
C LEU A 133 -13.00 9.96 7.03
N LEU A 134 -12.82 8.63 7.06
CA LEU A 134 -12.86 7.85 8.30
C LEU A 134 -11.82 8.36 9.30
N VAL A 135 -10.57 8.57 8.86
CA VAL A 135 -9.51 9.13 9.70
C VAL A 135 -9.93 10.48 10.30
N GLY A 136 -10.54 11.36 9.51
CA GLY A 136 -11.06 12.65 9.97
C GLY A 136 -12.19 12.52 11.00
N VAL A 137 -13.17 11.66 10.75
CA VAL A 137 -14.28 11.40 11.68
C VAL A 137 -13.77 10.83 13.01
N LEU A 138 -12.79 9.94 12.95
CA LEU A 138 -12.23 9.32 14.15
C LEU A 138 -11.48 10.32 15.03
N LEU A 139 -10.86 11.35 14.45
CA LEU A 139 -10.24 12.45 15.22
C LEU A 139 -11.26 13.19 16.10
N LEU A 140 -12.52 13.27 15.68
CA LEU A 140 -13.57 13.94 16.47
C LEU A 140 -13.95 13.13 17.73
N ASN A 141 -13.84 11.80 17.69
CA ASN A 141 -14.17 10.90 18.80
C ASN A 141 -13.11 10.91 19.93
N ILE A 142 -11.93 11.50 19.68
CA ILE A 142 -10.82 11.57 20.63
C ILE A 142 -11.07 12.58 21.76
N LYS A 143 -12.14 13.39 21.75
CA LYS A 143 -12.41 14.36 22.84
C LYS A 143 -12.55 13.75 24.25
N ASN A 144 -12.62 12.42 24.40
CA ASN A 144 -12.75 11.75 25.69
C ASN A 144 -11.43 11.28 26.34
N ILE A 145 -10.25 11.56 25.77
CA ILE A 145 -8.94 11.33 26.45
C ILE A 145 -8.61 12.45 27.44
N ASN A 146 -9.45 12.63 28.45
CA ASN A 146 -9.25 13.62 29.52
C ASN A 146 -8.30 13.12 30.64
N THR A 147 -7.67 11.97 30.44
CA THR A 147 -6.86 11.25 31.45
C THR A 147 -5.35 11.31 31.23
N LEU A 148 -4.87 11.89 30.13
CA LEU A 148 -3.45 12.02 29.80
C LEU A 148 -3.04 13.49 29.78
N SER A 149 -1.97 13.83 30.52
CA SER A 149 -1.39 15.17 30.50
C SER A 149 -0.94 15.54 29.08
N VAL A 150 -1.33 16.74 28.63
CA VAL A 150 -1.01 17.29 27.30
C VAL A 150 0.49 17.20 26.99
N GLY A 151 1.35 17.34 28.01
CA GLY A 151 2.79 17.20 27.89
C GLY A 151 3.25 15.79 27.47
N MET A 152 2.68 14.74 28.09
CA MET A 152 3.02 13.35 27.74
C MET A 152 2.58 13.00 26.31
N ILE A 153 1.41 13.45 25.88
CA ILE A 153 0.92 13.24 24.52
C ILE A 153 1.89 13.85 23.50
N PHE A 154 2.39 15.06 23.78
CA PHE A 154 3.33 15.74 22.90
C PHE A 154 4.69 15.04 22.83
N THR A 155 5.23 14.60 23.98
CA THR A 155 6.49 13.85 24.02
C THR A 155 6.38 12.51 23.29
N ILE A 156 5.27 11.80 23.46
CA ILE A 156 5.01 10.52 22.78
C ILE A 156 4.81 10.72 21.28
N ALA A 157 4.07 11.76 20.87
CA ALA A 157 3.86 12.09 19.46
C ALA A 157 5.18 12.41 18.77
N ILE A 158 5.99 13.31 19.35
CA ILE A 158 7.30 13.69 18.80
C ILE A 158 8.24 12.49 18.79
N GLY A 159 8.34 11.75 19.91
CA GLY A 159 9.19 10.57 20.02
C GLY A 159 8.83 9.51 18.97
N SER A 160 7.53 9.29 18.74
CA SER A 160 7.02 8.35 17.74
C SER A 160 7.33 8.79 16.31
N ILE A 161 7.22 10.08 16.00
CA ILE A 161 7.56 10.65 14.69
C ILE A 161 9.06 10.52 14.41
N VAL A 162 9.90 10.88 15.38
CA VAL A 162 11.37 10.80 15.27
C VAL A 162 11.80 9.35 15.13
N PHE A 163 11.32 8.46 16.00
CA PHE A 163 11.62 7.04 15.94
C PHE A 163 11.20 6.43 14.60
N ASN A 164 9.99 6.75 14.12
CA ASN A 164 9.51 6.28 12.82
C ASN A 164 10.38 6.79 11.65
N THR A 165 10.84 8.04 11.71
CA THR A 165 11.71 8.62 10.67
C THR A 165 13.08 7.95 10.66
N ILE A 166 13.65 7.68 11.84
CA ILE A 166 14.92 6.96 11.99
C ILE A 166 14.79 5.52 11.52
N ALA A 167 13.73 4.81 11.91
CA ALA A 167 13.46 3.44 11.47
C ALA A 167 13.36 3.35 9.94
N ARG A 168 12.74 4.35 9.31
CA ARG A 168 12.66 4.43 7.85
C ARG A 168 14.02 4.72 7.20
N LEU A 169 14.80 5.66 7.74
CA LEU A 169 16.17 5.92 7.28
C LEU A 169 17.01 4.65 7.34
N ALA A 170 16.95 3.91 8.46
CA ALA A 170 17.64 2.65 8.64
C ALA A 170 17.19 1.59 7.62
N GLY A 171 15.88 1.47 7.37
CA GLY A 171 15.34 0.52 6.38
C GLY A 171 15.76 0.81 4.94
N VAL A 172 15.69 2.08 4.52
CA VAL A 172 16.13 2.49 3.17
C VAL A 172 17.65 2.33 3.01
N TYR A 173 18.41 2.67 4.05
CA TYR A 173 19.87 2.51 4.06
C TYR A 173 20.26 1.02 4.00
N ALA A 174 19.63 0.15 4.80
CA ALA A 174 19.85 -1.29 4.77
C ALA A 174 19.53 -1.90 3.40
N SER A 175 18.43 -1.48 2.77
CA SER A 175 18.09 -1.92 1.41
C SER A 175 19.12 -1.50 0.36
N MET A 176 19.82 -0.39 0.58
CA MET A 176 20.86 0.10 -0.34
C MET A 176 22.21 -0.60 -0.15
N ILE A 177 22.55 -1.01 1.09
CA ILE A 177 23.72 -1.85 1.35
C ILE A 177 23.57 -3.21 0.69
N PHE A 178 22.37 -3.81 0.77
CA PHE A 178 22.12 -5.15 0.23
C PHE A 178 22.00 -5.16 -1.30
N ASN A 179 21.77 -4.01 -1.94
CA ASN A 179 21.61 -3.91 -3.38
C ASN A 179 22.91 -3.42 -4.06
N LYS A 180 23.72 -4.37 -4.57
CA LYS A 180 24.97 -4.09 -5.29
C LYS A 180 24.78 -3.23 -6.55
N ASN A 181 23.58 -3.17 -7.12
CA ASN A 181 23.24 -2.34 -8.27
C ASN A 181 22.07 -1.40 -7.90
N PRO A 182 22.32 -0.26 -7.22
CA PRO A 182 21.27 0.72 -7.03
C PRO A 182 20.79 1.16 -8.41
N PRO A 183 19.46 1.31 -8.63
CA PRO A 183 18.97 1.87 -9.87
C PRO A 183 19.59 3.25 -10.00
N LYS A 184 20.57 3.40 -10.92
CA LYS A 184 21.19 4.68 -11.28
C LYS A 184 20.13 5.50 -12.03
N SER A 185 19.09 5.91 -11.31
CA SER A 185 18.09 6.81 -11.82
C SER A 185 18.76 8.17 -12.01
N LYS A 186 19.13 8.44 -13.26
CA LYS A 186 19.31 9.79 -13.83
C LYS A 186 20.05 10.79 -12.92
N GLY A 187 21.35 10.57 -12.70
CA GLY A 187 22.26 11.64 -12.25
C GLY A 187 22.05 12.17 -10.82
N MET A 188 21.28 11.49 -9.98
CA MET A 188 21.03 11.90 -8.59
C MET A 188 22.03 11.19 -7.66
N PRO A 189 22.80 11.91 -6.82
CA PRO A 189 23.75 11.28 -5.92
C PRO A 189 23.01 10.43 -4.85
N ASN A 190 23.59 9.28 -4.50
CA ASN A 190 22.98 8.26 -3.64
C ASN A 190 22.34 8.83 -2.36
N HIS A 191 22.98 9.78 -1.70
CA HIS A 191 22.47 10.41 -0.48
C HIS A 191 21.18 11.22 -0.68
N ARG A 192 21.02 11.90 -1.83
CA ARG A 192 19.83 12.68 -2.17
C ARG A 192 18.65 11.77 -2.52
N PHE A 193 18.93 10.65 -3.17
CA PHE A 193 17.93 9.63 -3.48
C PHE A 193 17.42 8.94 -2.21
N ILE A 194 18.32 8.59 -1.28
CA ILE A 194 17.94 8.02 0.03
C ILE A 194 17.09 9.01 0.83
N ALA A 195 17.52 10.27 0.91
CA ALA A 195 16.76 11.31 1.61
C ALA A 195 15.37 11.50 1.00
N PHE A 196 15.28 11.56 -0.33
CA PHE A 196 14.01 11.66 -1.03
C PHE A 196 13.10 10.45 -0.80
N MET A 197 13.62 9.22 -0.91
CA MET A 197 12.86 7.98 -0.76
C MET A 197 12.41 7.74 0.69
N THR A 198 13.17 8.27 1.65
CA THR A 198 12.78 8.32 3.06
C THR A 198 11.66 9.35 3.25
N TRP A 199 11.76 10.54 2.64
CA TRP A 199 10.79 11.62 2.83
C TRP A 199 9.49 11.46 2.01
N ALA A 200 9.54 10.80 0.86
CA ALA A 200 8.39 10.48 -0.02
C ALA A 200 7.44 9.43 0.57
N GLY A 201 7.68 9.04 1.81
CA GLY A 201 7.07 7.95 2.52
C GLY A 201 5.76 8.24 3.21
N LEU A 202 4.77 8.75 2.49
CA LEU A 202 3.46 9.04 3.06
C LEU A 202 2.87 7.75 3.65
N LYS A 203 2.59 7.75 4.96
CA LYS A 203 1.85 6.63 5.55
C LYS A 203 0.40 6.74 5.11
N GLY A 204 -0.15 5.62 4.66
CA GLY A 204 -1.58 5.50 4.40
C GLY A 204 -2.37 5.32 5.70
N GLY A 205 -3.68 5.53 5.64
CA GLY A 205 -4.62 5.24 6.74
C GLY A 205 -4.76 3.76 7.08
N LEU A 206 -4.09 2.86 6.35
CA LEU A 206 -4.01 1.44 6.68
C LEU A 206 -3.45 1.19 8.09
N CYS A 207 -2.49 2.00 8.56
CA CYS A 207 -1.96 1.87 9.92
C CYS A 207 -3.04 2.14 10.99
N LEU A 208 -3.95 3.08 10.72
CA LEU A 208 -5.07 3.38 11.61
C LEU A 208 -6.10 2.26 11.60
N ALA A 209 -6.41 1.71 10.41
CA ALA A 209 -7.29 0.56 10.29
C ALA A 209 -6.80 -0.65 11.12
N LEU A 210 -5.49 -0.93 11.11
CA LEU A 210 -4.92 -2.02 11.91
C LEU A 210 -5.09 -1.82 13.42
N ILE A 211 -4.92 -0.59 13.90
CA ILE A 211 -5.09 -0.30 15.33
C ILE A 211 -6.55 -0.38 15.72
N MET A 212 -7.46 0.14 14.90
CA MET A 212 -8.89 -0.01 15.18
C MET A 212 -9.30 -1.49 15.22
N GLY A 213 -8.71 -2.33 14.36
CA GLY A 213 -8.90 -3.78 14.43
C GLY A 213 -8.45 -4.40 15.75
N THR A 214 -7.48 -3.80 16.46
CA THR A 214 -7.03 -4.28 17.78
C THR A 214 -7.77 -3.72 18.97
N SER A 215 -8.74 -2.82 18.76
CA SER A 215 -9.64 -2.33 19.82
C SER A 215 -10.31 -3.45 20.61
N ILE A 216 -10.52 -4.60 19.98
CA ILE A 216 -11.15 -5.80 20.56
C ILE A 216 -10.18 -6.69 21.32
N SER A 217 -8.87 -6.60 21.06
CA SER A 217 -7.87 -7.52 21.63
C SER A 217 -6.94 -6.89 22.68
N LEU A 218 -6.88 -5.56 22.78
CA LEU A 218 -6.01 -4.86 23.76
C LEU A 218 -6.81 -4.22 24.90
N THR A 219 -6.23 -4.19 26.09
CA THR A 219 -6.79 -3.46 27.24
C THR A 219 -6.90 -1.96 26.94
N THR A 220 -7.98 -1.33 27.41
CA THR A 220 -8.37 0.07 27.16
C THR A 220 -7.25 1.12 27.34
N PRO A 221 -6.37 1.07 28.37
CA PRO A 221 -5.33 2.09 28.54
C PRO A 221 -4.19 1.96 27.52
N THR A 222 -3.77 0.74 27.17
CA THR A 222 -2.73 0.50 26.16
C THR A 222 -3.22 0.82 24.75
N TYR A 223 -4.50 0.52 24.46
CA TYR A 223 -5.13 0.82 23.18
C TYR A 223 -5.14 2.33 22.89
N ASN A 224 -5.53 3.14 23.88
CA ASN A 224 -5.58 4.60 23.74
C ASN A 224 -4.20 5.21 23.45
N LEU A 225 -3.13 4.65 24.02
CA LEU A 225 -1.74 5.08 23.76
C LEU A 225 -1.32 4.84 22.31
N PHE A 226 -1.51 3.62 21.79
CA PHE A 226 -1.17 3.28 20.41
C PHE A 226 -2.02 4.05 19.39
N LEU A 227 -3.28 4.28 19.73
CA LEU A 227 -4.21 5.05 18.94
C LEU A 227 -3.71 6.50 18.78
N VAL A 228 -3.44 7.20 19.89
CA VAL A 228 -2.93 8.58 19.86
C VAL A 228 -1.59 8.67 19.11
N ALA A 229 -0.66 7.75 19.37
CA ALA A 229 0.63 7.74 18.70
C ALA A 229 0.48 7.59 17.17
N THR A 230 -0.40 6.70 16.73
CA THR A 230 -0.57 6.45 15.28
C THR A 230 -1.33 7.54 14.58
N TYR A 231 -2.29 8.18 15.25
CA TYR A 231 -2.89 9.42 14.72
C TYR A 231 -1.86 10.52 14.54
N ALA A 232 -1.04 10.77 15.56
CA ALA A 232 0.00 11.80 15.48
C ALA A 232 0.97 11.54 14.32
N ILE A 233 1.41 10.28 14.16
CA ILE A 233 2.26 9.92 13.03
C ILE A 233 1.51 10.10 11.70
N VAL A 234 0.28 9.58 11.56
CA VAL A 234 -0.45 9.64 10.29
C VAL A 234 -0.68 11.09 9.89
N LEU A 235 -1.21 11.94 10.78
CA LEU A 235 -1.41 13.37 10.52
C LEU A 235 -0.12 14.10 10.16
N PHE A 236 0.97 13.84 10.90
CA PHE A 236 2.26 14.44 10.58
C PHE A 236 2.75 14.00 9.19
N THR A 237 2.67 12.72 8.87
CA THR A 237 3.13 12.21 7.57
C THR A 237 2.25 12.71 6.41
N THR A 238 0.93 12.75 6.58
CA THR A 238 0.02 13.16 5.50
C THR A 238 0.06 14.66 5.26
N VAL A 239 0.09 15.48 6.33
CA VAL A 239 0.11 16.94 6.21
C VAL A 239 1.53 17.45 5.99
N VAL A 240 2.46 17.16 6.90
CA VAL A 240 3.82 17.74 6.87
C VAL A 240 4.64 17.10 5.76
N GLN A 241 4.71 15.77 5.68
CA GLN A 241 5.48 15.13 4.61
C GLN A 241 4.76 15.27 3.25
N GLY A 242 3.42 15.17 3.20
CA GLY A 242 2.65 15.39 1.97
C GLY A 242 2.93 16.73 1.30
N LEU A 243 2.88 17.82 2.08
CA LEU A 243 3.18 19.17 1.58
C LEU A 243 4.68 19.40 1.32
N SER A 244 5.57 18.71 2.06
CA SER A 244 7.02 18.90 1.95
C SER A 244 7.65 18.12 0.79
N VAL A 245 7.06 16.99 0.36
CA VAL A 245 7.61 16.15 -0.71
C VAL A 245 7.66 16.87 -2.05
N GLY A 246 6.65 17.68 -2.37
CA GLY A 246 6.65 18.49 -3.59
C GLY A 246 7.78 19.51 -3.62
N LYS A 247 8.04 20.20 -2.50
CA LYS A 247 9.15 21.14 -2.35
C LYS A 247 10.51 20.44 -2.35
N GLY A 248 10.61 19.29 -1.68
CA GLY A 248 11.81 18.46 -1.62
C GLY A 248 12.21 17.92 -3.00
N TYR A 249 11.24 17.48 -3.81
CA TYR A 249 11.49 17.09 -5.21
C TYR A 249 12.08 18.24 -6.01
N ILE A 250 11.50 19.44 -5.93
CA ILE A 250 11.97 20.62 -6.66
C ILE A 250 13.39 21.02 -6.20
N MET A 251 13.65 20.99 -4.90
CA MET A 251 14.95 21.36 -4.32
C MET A 251 16.05 20.34 -4.62
N LEU A 252 15.72 19.04 -4.65
CA LEU A 252 16.65 17.97 -4.98
C LEU A 252 16.86 17.79 -6.49
N SER A 253 15.86 18.18 -7.30
CA SER A 253 15.93 18.24 -8.78
C SER A 253 16.70 19.47 -9.31
N GLY A 254 17.09 20.40 -8.44
CA GLY A 254 17.72 21.67 -8.82
C GLY A 254 19.20 21.54 -9.22
N ASN A 255 19.47 21.22 -10.49
CA ASN A 255 20.31 22.02 -11.40
C ASN A 255 20.37 21.53 -12.87
N GLY A 256 19.58 20.52 -13.28
CA GLY A 256 19.77 19.89 -14.61
C GLY A 256 18.53 19.57 -15.45
N SER A 257 17.31 19.86 -14.99
CA SER A 257 16.12 19.59 -15.82
C SER A 257 15.08 20.67 -15.62
N LYS A 258 15.22 21.77 -16.38
CA LYS A 258 14.05 22.53 -16.82
C LYS A 258 13.17 21.55 -17.59
N ALA A 259 12.12 21.07 -16.93
CA ALA A 259 11.04 20.36 -17.60
C ALA A 259 10.49 21.30 -18.69
N LYS A 260 10.86 21.05 -19.95
CA LYS A 260 10.20 21.68 -21.09
C LYS A 260 8.71 21.34 -20.95
N PRO A 261 7.80 22.32 -20.91
CA PRO A 261 6.38 22.02 -20.98
C PRO A 261 6.16 21.29 -22.31
N GLN A 262 5.66 20.05 -22.24
CA GLN A 262 5.14 19.35 -23.41
C GLN A 262 4.00 20.19 -23.97
N LYS A 263 4.29 21.03 -24.97
CA LYS A 263 3.26 21.61 -25.84
C LYS A 263 2.57 20.42 -26.51
N LYS A 264 1.36 20.08 -26.06
CA LYS A 264 0.40 19.29 -26.82
C LYS A 264 0.30 19.93 -28.21
N LYS A 265 0.91 19.31 -29.22
CA LYS A 265 0.53 19.56 -30.61
C LYS A 265 -0.84 18.94 -30.78
N VAL A 266 -1.87 19.72 -30.51
CA VAL A 266 -3.23 19.46 -31.01
C VAL A 266 -3.11 19.60 -32.53
N LYS A 267 -2.92 18.47 -33.23
CA LYS A 267 -3.07 18.41 -34.67
C LYS A 267 -4.57 18.38 -34.92
N VAL A 268 -5.17 19.56 -35.09
CA VAL A 268 -6.53 19.69 -35.58
C VAL A 268 -6.54 19.11 -36.99
N ALA A 269 -6.99 17.87 -37.11
CA ALA A 269 -7.49 17.32 -38.37
C ALA A 269 -8.84 17.99 -38.61
N GLY A 270 -8.93 18.81 -39.64
CA GLY A 270 -10.16 19.46 -40.05
C GLY A 270 -9.99 20.18 -41.38
N SER A 271 -10.87 19.84 -42.33
CA SER A 271 -11.05 20.37 -43.68
C SER A 271 -10.25 19.65 -44.78
N VAL A 272 -10.77 18.60 -45.43
CA VAL A 272 -11.93 18.54 -46.36
C VAL A 272 -11.64 19.27 -47.68
N ILE A 273 -11.44 18.46 -48.73
CA ILE A 273 -11.97 18.59 -50.10
C ILE A 273 -11.72 19.94 -50.82
N LYS A 274 -10.70 19.99 -51.67
CA LYS A 274 -10.78 20.21 -53.14
C LYS A 274 -9.40 20.21 -53.76
#